data_AF-A0A3C0T6E9-F1
#
_entry.id   AF-A0A3C0T6E9-F1
#
_cell.length_a   1.000
_cell.length_b   1.000
_cell.length_c   1.000
_cell.angle_alpha   90.00
_cell.angle_beta   90.00
_cell.angle_gamma   90.00
#
_symmetry.space_group_name_H-M   'P 1'
#
loop_
_entity.id
_entity.type
_entity.pdbx_description
1 polymer ?
#
loop_
_entity_poly.entity_id
_entity_poly.type
_entity_poly.pdbx_seq_one_letter_code
_entity_poly.pdbx_strand_id
1 'polypeptide(L)'
;MRETDLFKPVSDYLNHHGYEVNAEVKDCDIVATRDDAIIIIELKTSANMQLLVQATKRQHITDSVYVAIPDPGNNRRFKGVQRVLKQLELGLLIVTDTALGPNVIKLFDPLPYKRRKVKKRRSALIEEIADRSANYNVGGSTRTKLMTAYREQAIYIATCLQELGPGSPKSLRELGASAKTQNILSDNHYHWFQRIDRGVYKLTQQGSSDLKLYQEFYERSKEVLATNKASSEE
;
A
#
# COMPACT_ATOMS: atom_id res chain seq x y z
N MET A 1 19.72 -7.24 22.37
CA MET A 1 19.95 -5.87 22.84
C MET A 1 18.77 -5.41 23.68
N ARG A 2 19.01 -5.02 24.94
CA ARG A 2 18.07 -4.38 25.86
C ARG A 2 18.09 -2.86 25.64
N GLU A 3 17.13 -2.13 26.21
CA GLU A 3 17.09 -0.66 26.10
C GLU A 3 18.30 0.00 26.76
N THR A 4 18.74 -0.54 27.90
CA THR A 4 19.97 -0.11 28.59
C THR A 4 21.23 -0.23 27.72
N ASP A 5 21.25 -1.19 26.78
CA ASP A 5 22.39 -1.42 25.90
C ASP A 5 22.49 -0.34 24.80
N LEU A 6 21.40 0.42 24.54
CA LEU A 6 21.37 1.51 23.57
C LEU A 6 21.94 2.81 24.14
N PHE A 7 21.85 3.01 25.45
CA PHE A 7 22.21 4.27 26.09
C PHE A 7 23.67 4.63 25.84
N LYS A 8 24.59 3.71 26.17
CA LYS A 8 26.03 3.96 26.12
C LYS A 8 26.52 4.30 24.70
N PRO A 9 26.19 3.53 23.65
CA PRO A 9 26.56 3.87 22.28
C PRO A 9 26.05 5.24 21.82
N VAL A 10 24.80 5.57 22.16
CA VAL A 10 24.19 6.85 21.75
C VAL A 10 24.79 8.03 22.52
N SER A 11 25.06 7.86 23.81
CA SER A 11 25.76 8.86 24.63
C SER A 11 27.17 9.11 24.10
N ASP A 12 27.94 8.06 23.80
CA ASP A 12 29.29 8.18 23.25
C ASP A 12 29.27 8.85 21.87
N TYR A 13 28.31 8.50 21.01
CA TYR A 13 28.09 9.16 19.72
C TYR A 13 27.88 10.67 19.89
N LEU A 14 27.00 11.09 20.81
CA LEU A 14 26.72 12.50 21.07
C LEU A 14 27.92 13.26 21.65
N ASN A 15 28.60 12.67 22.64
CA ASN A 15 29.82 13.24 23.22
C ASN A 15 30.90 13.45 22.15
N HIS A 16 31.07 12.48 21.23
CA HIS A 16 32.02 12.60 20.13
C HIS A 16 31.68 13.71 19.13
N HIS A 17 30.40 14.12 19.07
CA HIS A 17 29.93 15.26 18.28
C HIS A 17 29.88 16.56 19.09
N GLY A 18 30.48 16.58 20.28
CA GLY A 18 30.64 17.76 21.13
C GLY A 18 29.40 18.13 21.94
N TYR A 19 28.46 17.22 22.13
CA TYR A 19 27.33 17.44 23.02
C TYR A 19 27.65 16.97 24.44
N GLU A 20 27.20 17.72 25.43
CA GLU A 20 27.14 17.28 26.82
C GLU A 20 25.88 16.45 27.04
N VAL A 21 26.03 15.21 27.51
CA VAL A 21 24.94 14.25 27.63
C VAL A 21 24.47 14.11 29.08
N ASN A 22 23.16 14.28 29.29
CA ASN A 22 22.48 14.06 30.56
C ASN A 22 21.44 12.93 30.42
N ALA A 23 21.50 11.94 31.32
CA ALA A 23 20.56 10.83 31.36
C ALA A 23 19.33 11.17 32.21
N GLU A 24 18.16 10.61 31.85
CA GLU A 24 16.96 10.58 32.70
C GLU A 24 16.46 11.98 33.15
N VAL A 25 16.57 12.97 32.26
CA VAL A 25 16.13 14.34 32.55
C VAL A 25 14.66 14.52 32.15
N LYS A 26 13.78 14.85 33.10
CA LYS A 26 12.34 15.10 32.85
C LYS A 26 11.65 13.97 32.07
N ASP A 27 11.93 12.73 32.47
CA ASP A 27 11.45 11.50 31.84
C ASP A 27 11.94 11.27 30.39
N CYS A 28 12.92 12.05 29.90
CA CYS A 28 13.59 11.79 28.63
C CYS A 28 14.75 10.81 28.86
N ASP A 29 14.91 9.82 27.99
CA ASP A 29 16.02 8.86 28.13
C ASP A 29 17.39 9.56 28.02
N ILE A 30 17.57 10.41 27.01
CA ILE A 30 18.77 11.22 26.81
C ILE A 30 18.40 12.66 26.44
N VAL A 31 19.02 13.62 27.13
CA VAL A 31 19.06 15.03 26.73
C VAL A 31 20.50 15.44 26.49
N ALA A 32 20.77 16.02 25.33
CA ALA A 32 22.10 16.41 24.91
C ALA A 32 22.14 17.89 24.54
N THR A 33 23.10 18.63 25.09
CA THR A 33 23.21 20.09 24.93
C THR A 33 24.55 20.48 24.33
N ARG A 34 24.54 21.48 23.44
CA ARG A 34 25.77 22.09 22.90
C ARG A 34 25.48 23.53 22.52
N ASP A 35 26.14 24.47 23.19
CA ASP A 35 25.80 25.89 23.12
C ASP A 35 24.30 26.09 23.40
N ASP A 36 23.55 26.72 22.49
CA ASP A 36 22.09 26.89 22.58
C ASP A 36 21.28 25.71 22.00
N ALA A 37 21.95 24.67 21.46
CA ALA A 37 21.27 23.53 20.86
C ALA A 37 20.87 22.49 21.91
N ILE A 38 19.61 22.02 21.84
CA ILE A 38 19.06 20.96 22.69
C ILE A 38 18.55 19.83 21.80
N ILE A 39 19.11 18.64 21.98
CA ILE A 39 18.68 17.38 21.36
C ILE A 39 18.03 16.50 22.43
N ILE A 40 16.89 15.89 22.10
CA ILE A 40 16.25 14.87 22.92
C ILE A 40 16.24 13.55 22.16
N ILE A 41 16.64 12.45 22.80
CA ILE A 41 16.62 11.12 22.22
C ILE A 41 15.78 10.18 23.10
N GLU A 42 14.80 9.53 22.48
CA GLU A 42 14.03 8.44 23.08
C GLU A 42 14.56 7.08 22.58
N LEU A 43 14.81 6.15 23.50
CA LEU A 43 15.41 4.85 23.25
C LEU A 43 14.34 3.75 23.30
N LYS A 44 14.37 2.83 22.33
CA LYS A 44 13.53 1.62 22.40
C LYS A 44 14.16 0.46 21.65
N THR A 45 13.85 -0.77 22.06
CA THR A 45 14.25 -1.97 21.30
C THR A 45 13.57 -2.10 19.93
N SER A 46 12.50 -1.33 19.68
CA SER A 46 11.80 -1.30 18.39
C SER A 46 11.01 -0.01 18.20
N ALA A 47 10.77 0.38 16.95
CA ALA A 47 9.88 1.49 16.63
C ALA A 47 8.41 1.08 16.84
N ASN A 48 7.91 1.29 18.06
CA ASN A 48 6.55 0.97 18.48
C ASN A 48 5.75 2.24 18.85
N MET A 49 4.45 2.08 19.13
CA MET A 49 3.58 3.22 19.41
C MET A 49 4.00 4.00 20.66
N GLN A 50 4.50 3.33 21.70
CA GLN A 50 4.96 3.99 22.91
C GLN A 50 6.12 4.95 22.61
N LEU A 51 7.12 4.48 21.84
CA LEU A 51 8.24 5.32 21.41
C LEU A 51 7.75 6.53 20.60
N LEU A 52 6.79 6.35 19.70
CA LEU A 52 6.25 7.45 18.90
C LEU A 52 5.53 8.48 19.78
N VAL A 53 4.72 8.03 20.74
CA VAL A 53 3.99 8.92 21.68
C VAL A 53 4.95 9.69 22.57
N GLN A 54 6.02 9.05 23.08
CA GLN A 54 7.04 9.72 23.86
C GLN A 54 7.78 10.76 23.01
N ALA A 55 8.29 10.37 21.85
CA ALA A 55 9.06 11.25 20.98
C ALA A 55 8.25 12.47 20.51
N THR A 56 6.99 12.29 20.10
CA THR A 56 6.15 13.43 19.69
C THR A 56 5.80 14.35 20.85
N LYS A 57 5.68 13.83 22.08
CA LYS A 57 5.53 14.66 23.28
C LYS A 57 6.76 15.56 23.49
N ARG A 58 7.97 15.08 23.18
CA ARG A 58 9.22 15.87 23.31
C ARG A 58 9.33 16.99 22.29
N GLN A 59 8.63 16.92 21.16
CA GLN A 59 8.64 17.98 20.15
C GLN A 59 8.05 19.30 20.66
N HIS A 60 7.28 19.28 21.75
CA HIS A 60 6.85 20.49 22.44
C HIS A 60 7.99 21.24 23.16
N ILE A 61 9.18 20.62 23.27
CA ILE A 61 10.35 21.18 23.96
C ILE A 61 11.39 21.67 22.93
N THR A 62 11.64 20.90 21.87
CA THR A 62 12.61 21.20 20.82
C THR A 62 12.20 20.53 19.50
N ASP A 63 12.58 21.10 18.36
CA ASP A 63 12.40 20.47 17.05
C ASP A 63 13.45 19.36 16.80
N SER A 64 14.53 19.33 17.60
CA SER A 64 15.63 18.36 17.45
C SER A 64 15.39 17.08 18.26
N VAL A 65 14.31 16.36 17.95
CA VAL A 65 13.97 15.08 18.59
C VAL A 65 14.34 13.90 17.71
N TYR A 66 15.01 12.92 18.30
CA TYR A 66 15.41 11.68 17.66
C TYR A 66 14.83 10.48 18.39
N VAL A 67 14.63 9.40 17.65
CA VAL A 67 14.47 8.07 18.23
C VAL A 67 15.70 7.23 17.91
N ALA A 68 16.14 6.41 18.86
CA ALA A 68 17.22 5.45 18.64
C ALA A 68 16.73 4.02 18.90
N ILE A 69 17.00 3.13 17.93
CA ILE A 69 16.61 1.72 17.99
C ILE A 69 17.76 0.82 17.50
N PRO A 70 17.78 -0.47 17.84
CA PRO A 70 18.71 -1.43 17.24
C PRO A 70 18.52 -1.53 15.73
N ASP A 71 19.59 -1.93 15.01
CA ASP A 71 19.54 -2.22 13.58
C ASP A 71 18.45 -3.25 13.26
N PRO A 72 17.43 -2.88 12.45
CA PRO A 72 16.32 -3.76 12.12
C PRO A 72 16.72 -4.87 11.12
N GLY A 73 17.95 -4.87 10.61
CA GLY A 73 18.44 -5.81 9.60
C GLY A 73 17.57 -5.81 8.34
N ASN A 74 17.26 -6.99 7.81
CA ASN A 74 16.49 -7.16 6.57
C ASN A 74 14.96 -6.99 6.71
N ASN A 75 14.49 -6.26 7.72
CA ASN A 75 13.06 -6.06 7.95
C ASN A 75 12.40 -5.22 6.85
N ARG A 76 11.63 -5.87 5.96
CA ARG A 76 10.90 -5.23 4.85
C ARG A 76 9.95 -4.10 5.31
N ARG A 77 9.46 -4.13 6.55
CA ARG A 77 8.56 -3.10 7.10
C ARG A 77 9.30 -1.82 7.51
N PHE A 78 10.63 -1.84 7.61
CA PHE A 78 11.42 -0.71 8.09
C PHE A 78 11.27 0.54 7.21
N LYS A 79 11.12 0.38 5.88
CA LYS A 79 10.79 1.50 4.99
C LYS A 79 9.47 2.21 5.38
N GLY A 80 8.50 1.44 5.87
CA GLY A 80 7.24 1.96 6.40
C GLY A 80 7.45 2.76 7.69
N VAL A 81 8.29 2.25 8.59
CA VAL A 81 8.68 2.93 9.84
C VAL A 81 9.38 4.26 9.54
N GLN A 82 10.41 4.24 8.69
CA GLN A 82 11.13 5.45 8.28
C GLN A 82 10.19 6.52 7.69
N ARG A 83 9.18 6.10 6.90
CA ARG A 83 8.17 7.00 6.36
C ARG A 83 7.32 7.65 7.46
N VAL A 84 6.91 6.89 8.48
CA VAL A 84 6.12 7.41 9.60
C VAL A 84 6.96 8.39 10.42
N LEU A 85 8.20 8.04 10.77
CA LEU A 85 9.09 8.93 11.53
C LEU A 85 9.35 10.25 10.79
N LYS A 86 9.59 10.20 9.48
CA LYS A 86 9.71 11.41 8.65
C LYS A 86 8.43 12.24 8.62
N GLN A 87 7.25 11.61 8.61
CA GLN A 87 5.97 12.31 8.64
C GLN A 87 5.67 12.96 9.99
N LEU A 88 6.26 12.43 11.05
CA LEU A 88 6.24 12.99 12.39
C LEU A 88 7.39 13.97 12.63
N GLU A 89 8.25 14.21 11.63
CA GLU A 89 9.38 15.14 11.74
C GLU A 89 10.37 14.74 12.85
N LEU A 90 10.55 13.44 13.05
CA LEU A 90 11.51 12.86 13.98
C LEU A 90 12.80 12.45 13.26
N GLY A 91 13.94 12.61 13.93
CA GLY A 91 15.21 12.01 13.50
C GLY A 91 15.31 10.54 13.87
N LEU A 92 16.19 9.80 13.21
CA LEU A 92 16.39 8.36 13.46
C LEU A 92 17.87 8.01 13.56
N LEU A 93 18.25 7.46 14.70
CA LEU A 93 19.53 6.80 14.96
C LEU A 93 19.33 5.28 15.01
N ILE A 94 20.29 4.55 14.46
CA ILE A 94 20.35 3.10 14.51
C ILE A 94 21.61 2.66 15.23
N VAL A 95 21.47 1.76 16.19
CA VAL A 95 22.59 1.13 16.90
C VAL A 95 22.83 -0.25 16.31
N THR A 96 24.02 -0.48 15.78
CA THR A 96 24.42 -1.75 15.15
C THR A 96 25.60 -2.36 15.89
N ASP A 97 25.61 -3.67 16.10
CA ASP A 97 26.75 -4.36 16.71
C ASP A 97 27.77 -4.68 15.62
N THR A 98 29.02 -4.26 15.81
CA THR A 98 30.14 -4.57 14.92
C THR A 98 31.21 -5.38 15.64
N ALA A 99 32.17 -5.93 14.90
CA ALA A 99 33.31 -6.64 15.49
C ALA A 99 34.16 -5.77 16.43
N LEU A 100 34.10 -4.44 16.29
CA LEU A 100 34.82 -3.46 17.12
C LEU A 100 33.96 -2.90 18.26
N GLY A 101 32.72 -3.38 18.41
CA GLY A 101 31.75 -2.88 19.38
C GLY A 101 30.54 -2.22 18.72
N PRO A 102 29.61 -1.69 19.53
CA PRO A 102 28.41 -1.04 19.04
C PRO A 102 28.75 0.27 18.31
N ASN A 103 28.08 0.51 17.18
CA ASN A 103 28.23 1.69 16.35
C ASN A 103 26.86 2.37 16.16
N VAL A 104 26.85 3.70 16.09
CA VAL A 104 25.63 4.49 15.88
C VAL A 104 25.63 5.09 14.48
N ILE A 105 24.56 4.84 13.74
CA ILE A 105 24.35 5.36 12.39
C ILE A 105 23.13 6.30 12.40
N LYS A 106 23.36 7.57 12.07
CA LYS A 106 22.26 8.52 11.84
C LYS A 106 21.69 8.30 10.44
N LEU A 107 20.42 7.91 10.36
CA LEU A 107 19.75 7.68 9.07
C LEU A 107 19.15 8.97 8.49
N PHE A 108 18.60 9.84 9.33
CA PHE A 108 18.09 11.16 8.94
C PHE A 108 17.84 12.04 10.15
N ASP A 109 17.94 13.35 9.92
CA ASP A 109 17.61 14.42 10.86
C ASP A 109 16.08 14.68 10.90
N PRO A 110 15.54 15.23 12.01
CA PRO A 110 14.18 15.76 12.07
C PRO A 110 14.09 16.97 11.14
N LEU A 111 13.32 16.85 10.06
CA LEU A 111 13.14 17.90 9.06
C LEU A 111 11.65 18.11 8.75
N PRO A 112 11.21 19.35 8.48
CA PRO A 112 9.82 19.64 8.12
C PRO A 112 9.30 18.79 6.96
N TYR A 113 8.15 18.15 7.14
CA TYR A 113 7.60 17.19 6.19
C TYR A 113 6.50 17.78 5.30
N LYS A 114 6.81 17.96 4.01
CA LYS A 114 5.80 18.31 3.01
C LYS A 114 5.06 17.07 2.48
N ARG A 115 3.79 16.92 2.87
CA ARG A 115 2.88 15.88 2.34
C ARG A 115 2.65 16.08 0.84
N ARG A 116 3.22 15.21 0.01
CA ARG A 116 2.96 15.17 -1.44
C ARG A 116 1.89 14.12 -1.75
N LYS A 117 0.71 14.57 -2.21
CA LYS A 117 -0.33 13.67 -2.72
C LYS A 117 0.04 13.21 -4.13
N VAL A 118 0.04 11.90 -4.38
CA VAL A 118 0.30 11.34 -5.71
C VAL A 118 -0.99 11.40 -6.53
N LYS A 119 -1.12 12.42 -7.40
CA LYS A 119 -2.31 12.64 -8.24
C LYS A 119 -2.72 11.38 -9.02
N LYS A 120 -1.75 10.65 -9.57
CA LYS A 120 -1.98 9.39 -10.32
C LYS A 120 -2.66 8.29 -9.49
N ARG A 121 -2.33 8.16 -8.20
CA ARG A 121 -2.98 7.18 -7.31
C ARG A 121 -4.42 7.58 -6.97
N ARG A 122 -4.67 8.88 -6.87
CA ARG A 122 -6.03 9.40 -6.69
C ARG A 122 -6.89 9.15 -7.93
N SER A 123 -6.35 9.41 -9.12
CA SER A 123 -7.05 9.13 -10.38
C SER A 123 -7.34 7.65 -10.57
N ALA A 124 -6.36 6.77 -10.30
CA ALA A 124 -6.58 5.32 -10.37
C ALA A 124 -7.66 4.83 -9.40
N LEU A 125 -7.74 5.41 -8.19
CA LEU A 125 -8.81 5.09 -7.23
C LEU A 125 -10.17 5.60 -7.72
N ILE A 126 -10.22 6.78 -8.34
CA ILE A 126 -11.45 7.35 -8.91
C ILE A 126 -11.93 6.50 -10.09
N GLU A 127 -11.02 6.07 -10.97
CA GLU A 127 -11.32 5.14 -12.07
C GLU A 127 -11.80 3.79 -11.54
N GLU A 128 -11.17 3.25 -10.49
CA GLU A 128 -11.62 2.01 -9.86
C GLU A 128 -13.03 2.14 -9.26
N ILE A 129 -13.38 3.30 -8.68
CA ILE A 129 -14.72 3.56 -8.14
C ILE A 129 -15.74 3.76 -9.26
N ALA A 130 -15.39 4.51 -10.31
CA ALA A 130 -16.28 4.78 -11.45
C ALA A 130 -16.60 3.53 -12.27
N ASP A 131 -15.66 2.58 -12.35
CA ASP A 131 -15.87 1.30 -13.03
C ASP A 131 -16.69 0.28 -12.19
N ARG A 132 -17.05 0.57 -10.93
CA ARG A 132 -17.91 -0.30 -10.12
C ARG A 132 -19.39 0.00 -10.37
N SER A 133 -20.03 -0.84 -11.18
CA SER A 133 -21.48 -0.84 -11.35
C SER A 133 -22.16 -1.54 -10.16
N ALA A 134 -22.21 -0.80 -9.04
CA ALA A 134 -22.79 -1.10 -7.72
C ALA A 134 -21.83 -1.65 -6.63
N ASN A 135 -22.06 -1.18 -5.40
CA ASN A 135 -21.28 -1.45 -4.21
C ASN A 135 -21.52 -2.89 -3.70
N TYR A 136 -20.73 -3.86 -4.16
CA TYR A 136 -20.86 -5.27 -3.72
C TYR A 136 -19.92 -5.71 -2.60
N ASN A 137 -18.95 -4.88 -2.22
CA ASN A 137 -18.05 -5.20 -1.11
C ASN A 137 -18.53 -4.50 0.16
N VAL A 138 -19.39 -5.17 0.92
CA VAL A 138 -19.58 -4.84 2.34
C VAL A 138 -18.21 -4.99 3.01
N GLY A 139 -17.69 -3.90 3.56
CA GLY A 139 -16.39 -3.89 4.21
C GLY A 139 -16.31 -4.97 5.30
N GLY A 140 -15.23 -5.77 5.29
CA GLY A 140 -14.96 -6.76 6.33
C GLY A 140 -15.27 -8.23 6.02
N SER A 141 -15.73 -8.59 4.82
CA SER A 141 -15.90 -10.01 4.47
C SER A 141 -14.56 -10.66 4.09
N THR A 142 -14.05 -11.54 4.94
CA THR A 142 -12.83 -12.34 4.72
C THR A 142 -13.06 -13.61 3.89
N ARG A 143 -14.24 -13.83 3.30
CA ARG A 143 -14.57 -15.11 2.61
C ARG A 143 -15.26 -15.02 1.26
N THR A 144 -15.54 -13.83 0.73
CA THR A 144 -16.05 -13.67 -0.64
C THR A 144 -14.89 -13.29 -1.56
N LYS A 145 -14.64 -14.03 -2.65
CA LYS A 145 -13.58 -13.70 -3.63
C LYS A 145 -13.77 -12.24 -4.08
N LEU A 146 -12.83 -11.35 -3.72
CA LEU A 146 -12.87 -9.91 -4.02
C LEU A 146 -13.32 -9.66 -5.45
N MET A 147 -14.52 -9.10 -5.64
CA MET A 147 -15.00 -8.71 -6.96
C MET A 147 -14.34 -7.39 -7.35
N THR A 148 -13.59 -7.41 -8.47
CA THR A 148 -12.92 -6.23 -9.04
C THR A 148 -13.61 -5.86 -10.34
N ALA A 149 -13.53 -4.58 -10.74
CA ALA A 149 -14.09 -4.13 -12.02
C ALA A 149 -13.56 -4.94 -13.22
N TYR A 150 -12.28 -5.35 -13.20
CA TYR A 150 -11.73 -6.25 -14.22
C TYR A 150 -12.45 -7.60 -14.24
N ARG A 151 -12.72 -8.19 -13.07
CA ARG A 151 -13.41 -9.48 -12.98
C ARG A 151 -14.87 -9.38 -13.40
N GLU A 152 -15.59 -8.33 -12.99
CA GLU A 152 -16.97 -8.09 -13.44
C GLU A 152 -17.03 -7.97 -14.96
N GLN A 153 -16.13 -7.18 -15.55
CA GLN A 153 -16.07 -7.03 -17.01
C GLN A 153 -15.65 -8.32 -17.72
N ALA A 154 -14.72 -9.10 -17.16
CA ALA A 154 -14.36 -10.41 -17.70
C ALA A 154 -15.53 -11.40 -17.65
N ILE A 155 -16.33 -11.40 -16.57
CA ILE A 155 -17.55 -12.20 -16.43
C ILE A 155 -18.59 -11.76 -17.46
N TYR A 156 -18.78 -10.46 -17.65
CA TYR A 156 -19.73 -9.92 -18.64
C TYR A 156 -19.36 -10.33 -20.07
N ILE A 157 -18.08 -10.16 -20.44
CA ILE A 157 -17.56 -10.57 -21.75
C ILE A 157 -17.69 -12.08 -21.93
N ALA A 158 -17.36 -12.87 -20.90
CA ALA A 158 -17.50 -14.33 -20.94
C ALA A 158 -18.97 -14.75 -21.13
N THR A 159 -19.90 -14.07 -20.46
CA THR A 159 -21.34 -14.28 -20.62
C THR A 159 -21.77 -13.99 -22.05
N CYS A 160 -21.37 -12.84 -22.63
CA CYS A 160 -21.68 -12.50 -24.01
C CYS A 160 -21.19 -13.57 -25.00
N LEU A 161 -19.96 -14.04 -24.82
CA LEU A 161 -19.37 -15.07 -25.69
C LEU A 161 -19.99 -16.46 -25.48
N GLN A 162 -20.50 -16.75 -24.29
CA GLN A 162 -21.24 -17.99 -24.01
C GLN A 162 -22.62 -17.98 -24.67
N GLU A 163 -23.36 -16.88 -24.54
CA GLU A 163 -24.74 -16.78 -25.04
C GLU A 163 -24.80 -16.56 -26.56
N LEU A 164 -23.82 -15.86 -27.14
CA LEU A 164 -23.86 -15.42 -28.55
C LEU A 164 -22.82 -16.11 -29.44
N GLY A 165 -21.88 -16.84 -28.84
CA GLY A 165 -20.76 -17.42 -29.55
C GLY A 165 -19.62 -16.41 -29.81
N PRO A 166 -18.68 -16.74 -30.73
CA PRO A 166 -17.50 -15.93 -30.96
C PRO A 166 -17.81 -14.50 -31.39
N GLY A 167 -17.09 -13.53 -30.83
CA GLY A 167 -17.38 -12.11 -31.03
C GLY A 167 -16.13 -11.26 -31.15
N SER A 168 -16.31 -10.06 -31.70
CA SER A 168 -15.25 -9.05 -31.77
C SER A 168 -15.31 -8.11 -30.57
N PRO A 169 -14.19 -7.46 -30.18
CA PRO A 169 -14.21 -6.43 -29.16
C PRO A 169 -15.17 -5.28 -29.48
N LYS A 170 -15.41 -5.00 -30.77
CA LYS A 170 -16.36 -3.97 -31.21
C LYS A 170 -17.79 -4.40 -30.90
N SER A 171 -18.19 -5.59 -31.36
CA SER A 171 -19.55 -6.10 -31.13
C SER A 171 -19.85 -6.31 -29.64
N LEU A 172 -18.86 -6.76 -28.86
CA LEU A 172 -19.01 -6.88 -27.41
C LEU A 172 -19.25 -5.53 -26.71
N ARG A 173 -18.62 -4.45 -27.19
CA ARG A 173 -18.87 -3.09 -26.67
C ARG A 173 -20.24 -2.56 -27.05
N GLU A 174 -20.70 -2.84 -28.27
CA GLU A 174 -22.07 -2.50 -28.71
C GLU A 174 -23.12 -3.19 -27.83
N LEU A 175 -22.79 -4.37 -27.29
CA LEU A 175 -23.62 -5.09 -26.33
C LEU A 175 -23.45 -4.61 -24.87
N GLY A 176 -22.70 -3.54 -24.61
CA GLY A 176 -22.55 -2.95 -23.27
C GLY A 176 -21.26 -3.34 -22.53
N ALA A 177 -20.32 -4.06 -23.15
CA ALA A 177 -19.01 -4.28 -22.54
C ALA A 177 -18.18 -2.97 -22.54
N SER A 178 -17.29 -2.81 -21.56
CA SER A 178 -16.54 -1.56 -21.39
C SER A 178 -15.56 -1.26 -22.54
N ALA A 179 -15.09 -0.01 -22.62
CA ALA A 179 -14.02 0.41 -23.54
C ALA A 179 -12.72 -0.43 -23.39
N LYS A 180 -12.51 -1.05 -22.21
CA LYS A 180 -11.36 -1.90 -21.88
C LYS A 180 -11.47 -3.33 -22.43
N THR A 181 -12.56 -3.69 -23.12
CA THR A 181 -12.84 -5.05 -23.64
C THR A 181 -11.67 -5.66 -24.42
N GLN A 182 -11.02 -4.89 -25.29
CA GLN A 182 -9.88 -5.41 -26.07
C GLN A 182 -8.72 -5.83 -25.16
N ASN A 183 -8.39 -5.03 -24.14
CA ASN A 183 -7.30 -5.33 -23.21
C ASN A 183 -7.64 -6.56 -22.35
N ILE A 184 -8.90 -6.69 -21.90
CA ILE A 184 -9.33 -7.84 -21.12
C ILE A 184 -9.19 -9.14 -21.94
N LEU A 185 -9.61 -9.10 -23.21
CA LEU A 185 -9.49 -10.23 -24.14
C LEU A 185 -8.03 -10.56 -24.49
N SER A 186 -7.16 -9.56 -24.64
CA SER A 186 -5.76 -9.78 -25.00
C SER A 186 -4.88 -10.19 -23.82
N ASP A 187 -5.05 -9.55 -22.66
CA ASP A 187 -4.27 -9.83 -21.45
C ASP A 187 -4.67 -11.18 -20.86
N ASN A 188 -5.97 -11.52 -20.96
CA ASN A 188 -6.54 -12.84 -20.69
C ASN A 188 -6.04 -13.46 -19.37
N HIS A 189 -6.02 -12.69 -18.29
CA HIS A 189 -5.45 -13.08 -16.99
C HIS A 189 -6.06 -14.36 -16.39
N TYR A 190 -7.28 -14.73 -16.79
CA TYR A 190 -7.98 -15.93 -16.34
C TYR A 190 -7.96 -17.08 -17.34
N HIS A 191 -7.36 -16.89 -18.52
CA HIS A 191 -7.37 -17.87 -19.61
C HIS A 191 -8.77 -18.27 -20.11
N TRP A 192 -9.75 -17.39 -19.92
CA TRP A 192 -11.14 -17.60 -20.33
C TRP A 192 -11.36 -17.39 -21.82
N PHE A 193 -10.49 -16.64 -22.48
CA PHE A 193 -10.69 -16.24 -23.87
C PHE A 193 -9.66 -16.88 -24.79
N GLN A 194 -10.07 -17.21 -26.01
CA GLN A 194 -9.18 -17.66 -27.06
C GLN A 194 -9.44 -16.86 -28.33
N ARG A 195 -8.38 -16.27 -28.88
CA ARG A 195 -8.45 -15.63 -30.20
C ARG A 195 -8.46 -16.73 -31.27
N ILE A 196 -9.51 -16.75 -32.09
CA ILE A 196 -9.68 -17.73 -33.16
C ILE A 196 -9.45 -17.15 -34.56
N ASP A 197 -9.56 -15.82 -34.69
CA ASP A 197 -9.26 -15.10 -35.92
C ASP A 197 -8.79 -13.66 -35.59
N ARG A 198 -8.50 -12.85 -36.60
CA ARG A 198 -8.13 -11.45 -36.45
C ARG A 198 -9.24 -10.65 -35.79
N GLY A 199 -9.08 -10.41 -34.49
CA GLY A 199 -10.04 -9.64 -33.69
C GLY A 199 -11.30 -10.41 -33.31
N VAL A 200 -11.31 -11.74 -33.44
CA VAL A 200 -12.44 -12.59 -33.06
C VAL A 200 -12.01 -13.53 -31.93
N TYR A 201 -12.79 -13.53 -30.85
CA TYR A 201 -12.53 -14.31 -29.64
C TYR A 201 -13.70 -15.23 -29.34
N LYS A 202 -13.40 -16.40 -28.77
CA LYS A 202 -14.38 -17.31 -28.19
C LYS A 202 -14.07 -17.58 -26.72
N LEU A 203 -15.07 -18.05 -25.99
CA LEU A 203 -14.88 -18.55 -24.63
C LEU A 203 -14.19 -19.93 -24.67
N THR A 204 -13.24 -20.15 -23.77
CA THR A 204 -12.59 -21.45 -23.59
C THR A 204 -13.45 -22.36 -22.72
N GLN A 205 -13.19 -23.67 -22.75
CA GLN A 205 -13.85 -24.62 -21.85
C GLN A 205 -13.58 -24.31 -20.36
N GLN A 206 -12.38 -23.82 -20.06
CA GLN A 206 -12.03 -23.30 -18.73
C GLN A 206 -12.91 -22.11 -18.36
N GLY A 207 -13.05 -21.13 -19.27
CA GLY A 207 -13.92 -19.97 -19.08
C GLY A 207 -15.37 -20.37 -18.80
N SER A 208 -15.94 -21.29 -19.58
CA SER A 208 -17.29 -21.81 -19.33
C SER A 208 -17.44 -22.51 -17.99
N SER A 209 -16.39 -23.18 -17.52
CA SER A 209 -16.42 -23.91 -16.24
C SER A 209 -16.30 -22.95 -15.05
N ASP A 210 -15.38 -22.00 -15.13
CA ASP A 210 -15.14 -21.00 -14.08
C ASP A 210 -16.32 -20.02 -13.94
N LEU A 211 -17.01 -19.71 -15.03
CA LEU A 211 -18.16 -18.81 -15.03
C LEU A 211 -19.30 -19.33 -14.13
N LYS A 212 -19.43 -20.66 -13.98
CA LYS A 212 -20.37 -21.29 -13.03
C LYS A 212 -20.10 -20.95 -11.57
N LEU A 213 -18.85 -20.57 -11.24
CA LEU A 213 -18.49 -20.13 -9.89
C LEU A 213 -19.03 -18.71 -9.58
N TYR A 214 -19.58 -18.02 -10.58
CA TYR A 214 -20.07 -16.65 -10.50
C TYR A 214 -21.53 -16.55 -10.98
N GLN A 215 -22.37 -17.54 -10.64
CA GLN A 215 -23.74 -17.65 -11.16
C GLN A 215 -24.57 -16.36 -11.01
N GLU A 216 -24.50 -15.70 -9.86
CA GLU A 216 -25.22 -14.44 -9.61
C GLU A 216 -24.84 -13.34 -10.62
N PHE A 217 -23.54 -13.19 -10.91
CA PHE A 217 -23.05 -12.19 -11.86
C PHE A 217 -23.31 -12.59 -13.31
N TYR A 218 -23.34 -13.89 -13.60
CA TYR A 218 -23.72 -14.42 -14.91
C TYR A 218 -25.19 -14.12 -15.22
N GLU A 219 -26.13 -14.41 -14.31
CA GLU A 219 -27.55 -14.12 -14.53
C GLU A 219 -27.80 -12.61 -14.71
N ARG A 220 -27.19 -11.78 -13.87
CA ARG A 220 -27.27 -10.33 -14.02
C ARG A 220 -26.67 -9.82 -15.33
N SER A 221 -25.57 -10.44 -15.78
CA SER A 221 -24.98 -10.11 -17.08
C SER A 221 -25.92 -10.46 -18.24
N LYS A 222 -26.71 -11.54 -18.11
CA LYS A 222 -27.74 -11.89 -19.09
C LYS A 222 -28.88 -10.90 -19.13
N GLU A 223 -29.33 -10.38 -17.99
CA GLU A 223 -30.37 -9.33 -17.93
C GLU A 223 -29.92 -8.06 -18.67
N VAL A 224 -28.68 -7.63 -18.42
CA VAL A 224 -28.08 -6.48 -19.11
C VAL A 224 -27.94 -6.75 -20.60
N LEU A 225 -27.47 -7.94 -20.98
CA LEU A 225 -27.34 -8.34 -22.38
C LEU A 225 -28.69 -8.34 -23.11
N ALA A 226 -29.75 -8.86 -22.47
CA ALA A 226 -31.10 -8.88 -23.03
C ALA A 226 -31.65 -7.46 -23.22
N THR A 227 -31.42 -6.58 -22.24
CA THR A 227 -31.85 -5.17 -22.30
C THR A 227 -31.17 -4.44 -23.47
N ASN A 228 -29.84 -4.57 -23.59
CA ASN A 228 -29.08 -3.87 -24.63
C ASN A 228 -29.38 -4.40 -26.04
N LYS A 229 -29.73 -5.69 -26.18
CA LYS A 229 -30.19 -6.24 -27.46
C LYS A 229 -31.51 -5.60 -27.91
N ALA A 230 -32.49 -5.50 -27.01
CA ALA A 230 -33.78 -4.90 -27.34
C ALA A 230 -33.65 -3.44 -27.82
N SER A 231 -32.73 -2.66 -27.24
CA SER A 231 -32.46 -1.29 -27.66
C SER A 231 -31.62 -1.15 -28.94
N SER A 232 -31.07 -2.23 -29.48
CA SER A 232 -30.28 -2.23 -30.73
C SER A 232 -31.08 -2.68 -31.96
N GLU A 233 -32.30 -3.18 -31.76
CA GLU A 233 -33.25 -3.61 -32.81
C GLU A 233 -34.33 -2.54 -33.12
N GLU A 234 -34.34 -1.42 -32.38
CA GLU A 234 -35.13 -0.19 -32.64
C GLU A 234 -34.29 0.89 -33.35
#